data_AF-A0A2E0HGD2-F1
#
_entry.id   AF-A0A2E0HGD2-F1
#
_cell.length_a   1.000
_cell.length_b   1.000
_cell.length_c   1.000
_cell.angle_alpha   90.00
_cell.angle_beta   90.00
_cell.angle_gamma   90.00
#
_symmetry.space_group_name_H-M   'P 1'
#
loop_
_entity.id
_entity.type
_entity.pdbx_description
1 polymer ?
#
loop_
_entity_poly.entity_id
_entity_poly.type
_entity_poly.pdbx_seq_one_letter_code
_entity_poly.pdbx_strand_id
1 'polypeptide(L)'
;MITSGKEKERAQRLRLIARQYCDGEYNKIEYRRRRRELLEQCVARDHEPAARPEEPVAPEQRRSRSMAVQRDWTAYVMVSVTLVVVGVMGYLLLVMM
;
A
#
# COMPACT_ATOMS: atom_id res chain seq x y z
N MET A 1 -18.96 -6.34 24.32
CA MET A 1 -17.70 -6.98 24.73
C MET A 1 -16.98 -7.50 23.49
N ILE A 2 -15.92 -6.83 23.05
CA ILE A 2 -15.03 -7.36 22.01
C ILE A 2 -14.44 -8.65 22.58
N THR A 3 -14.67 -9.78 21.92
CA THR A 3 -14.13 -11.06 22.37
C THR A 3 -12.61 -11.00 22.17
N SER A 4 -11.87 -10.84 23.28
CA SER A 4 -10.40 -10.73 23.33
C SER A 4 -9.67 -11.77 22.44
N GLY A 5 -10.28 -12.95 22.23
CA GLY A 5 -9.76 -13.96 21.30
C GLY A 5 -9.66 -13.52 19.84
N LYS A 6 -10.65 -12.80 19.30
CA LYS A 6 -10.66 -12.37 17.89
C LYS A 6 -9.63 -11.28 17.62
N GLU A 7 -9.39 -10.42 18.59
CA GLU A 7 -8.34 -9.40 18.52
C GLU A 7 -6.95 -10.05 18.53
N LYS A 8 -6.72 -11.01 19.43
CA LYS A 8 -5.46 -11.79 19.48
C LYS A 8 -5.20 -12.52 18.16
N GLU A 9 -6.21 -13.15 17.58
CA GLU A 9 -6.09 -13.85 16.29
C GLU A 9 -5.71 -12.89 15.17
N ARG A 10 -6.34 -11.70 15.10
CA ARG A 10 -6.03 -10.69 14.08
C ARG A 10 -4.63 -10.09 14.27
N ALA A 11 -4.22 -9.86 15.52
CA ALA A 11 -2.86 -9.42 15.83
C ALA A 11 -1.82 -10.49 15.42
N GLN A 12 -2.11 -11.77 15.59
CA GLN A 12 -1.26 -12.86 15.09
C GLN A 12 -1.19 -12.87 13.56
N ARG A 13 -2.33 -12.74 12.86
CA ARG A 13 -2.34 -12.63 11.38
C ARG A 13 -1.53 -11.46 10.87
N LEU A 14 -1.58 -10.31 11.54
CA LEU A 14 -0.79 -9.13 11.18
C LEU A 14 0.72 -9.41 11.30
N ARG A 15 1.15 -10.12 12.36
CA ARG A 15 2.55 -10.53 12.55
C ARG A 15 3.01 -11.52 11.48
N LEU A 16 2.15 -12.46 11.10
CA LEU A 16 2.45 -13.42 10.03
C LEU A 16 2.66 -12.72 8.68
N ILE A 17 1.79 -11.78 8.31
CA ILE A 17 1.92 -11.01 7.06
C ILE A 17 3.23 -10.20 7.05
N ALA A 18 3.63 -9.64 8.19
CA ALA A 18 4.90 -8.92 8.32
C ALA A 18 6.10 -9.87 8.16
N ARG A 19 6.03 -11.07 8.74
CA ARG A 19 7.09 -12.08 8.63
C ARG A 19 7.24 -12.58 7.18
N GLN A 20 6.15 -12.92 6.52
CA GLN A 20 6.16 -13.36 5.12
C GLN A 20 6.71 -12.28 4.17
N TYR A 21 6.51 -11.00 4.49
CA TYR A 21 7.16 -9.91 3.75
C TYR A 21 8.67 -9.88 3.97
N CYS A 22 9.15 -10.06 5.20
CA CYS A 22 10.58 -10.18 5.49
C CYS A 22 11.22 -11.41 4.84
N ASP A 23 10.47 -12.51 4.75
CA ASP A 23 10.90 -13.75 4.09
C ASP A 23 10.85 -13.66 2.56
N GLY A 24 10.33 -12.56 2.00
CA GLY A 24 10.33 -12.28 0.56
C GLY A 24 9.19 -12.93 -0.23
N GLU A 25 8.16 -13.49 0.43
CA GLU A 25 7.01 -14.10 -0.27
C GLU A 25 6.18 -13.08 -1.06
N TYR A 26 6.22 -11.80 -0.68
CA TYR A 26 5.39 -10.75 -1.27
C TYR A 26 6.20 -9.50 -1.61
N ASN A 27 5.77 -8.81 -2.67
CA ASN A 27 6.29 -7.49 -2.98
C ASN A 27 5.67 -6.43 -2.03
N LYS A 28 6.33 -5.28 -1.90
CA LYS A 28 5.94 -4.19 -0.99
C LYS A 28 4.49 -3.70 -1.20
N ILE A 29 4.01 -3.73 -2.44
CA ILE A 29 2.64 -3.32 -2.79
C ILE A 29 1.61 -4.32 -2.26
N GLU A 30 1.89 -5.61 -2.41
CA GLU A 30 1.01 -6.68 -1.93
C GLU A 30 0.96 -6.71 -0.40
N TYR A 31 2.09 -6.53 0.28
CA TYR A 31 2.15 -6.35 1.73
C TYR A 31 1.25 -5.19 2.19
N ARG A 32 1.37 -4.02 1.53
CA ARG A 32 0.56 -2.84 1.85
C ARG A 32 -0.93 -3.04 1.59
N ARG A 33 -1.30 -3.88 0.62
CA ARG A 33 -2.69 -4.24 0.33
C ARG A 33 -3.24 -5.17 1.40
N ARG A 34 -2.58 -6.29 1.68
CA ARG A 34 -3.01 -7.28 2.68
C ARG A 34 -3.09 -6.69 4.08
N ARG A 35 -2.13 -5.83 4.45
CA ARG A 35 -2.17 -5.08 5.71
C ARG A 35 -3.39 -4.15 5.79
N ARG A 36 -3.76 -3.47 4.71
CA ARG A 36 -4.96 -2.62 4.67
C ARG A 36 -6.25 -3.43 4.79
N GLU A 37 -6.38 -4.52 4.03
CA GLU A 37 -7.54 -5.40 4.10
C GLU A 37 -7.78 -5.93 5.53
N LEU A 38 -6.71 -6.34 6.22
CA LEU A 38 -6.80 -6.82 7.60
C LEU A 38 -7.23 -5.71 8.59
N LEU A 39 -6.73 -4.49 8.40
CA LEU A 39 -7.08 -3.33 9.24
C LEU A 39 -8.50 -2.82 8.96
N GLU A 40 -8.95 -2.85 7.70
CA GLU A 40 -10.32 -2.48 7.31
C GLU A 40 -11.34 -3.44 7.95
N GLN A 41 -11.02 -4.72 8.11
CA GLN A 41 -11.85 -5.68 8.86
C GLN A 41 -11.94 -5.39 10.37
N CYS A 42 -10.96 -4.70 10.94
CA CYS A 42 -11.03 -4.21 12.31
C CYS A 42 -11.95 -2.99 12.39
N VAL A 43 -11.72 -2.00 11.54
CA VAL A 43 -12.49 -0.74 11.53
C VAL A 43 -13.97 -0.95 11.16
N ALA A 44 -14.27 -1.81 10.19
CA ALA A 44 -15.66 -2.10 9.80
C ALA A 44 -16.48 -2.72 10.93
N ARG A 45 -15.83 -3.38 11.91
CA ARG A 45 -16.50 -3.90 13.11
C ARG A 45 -16.65 -2.87 14.21
N ASP A 46 -15.72 -1.92 14.32
CA ASP A 46 -15.85 -0.81 15.26
C ASP A 46 -16.99 0.15 14.85
N HIS A 47 -17.36 0.14 13.57
CA HIS A 47 -18.51 0.86 13.02
C HIS A 47 -19.79 0.03 12.88
N GLU A 48 -19.86 -1.22 13.36
CA GLU A 48 -21.18 -1.84 13.58
C GLU A 48 -21.88 -1.01 14.66
N PRO A 49 -22.93 -0.24 14.33
CA PRO A 49 -23.61 0.55 15.33
C PRO A 49 -24.27 -0.45 16.27
N ALA A 50 -23.86 -0.44 17.55
CA ALA A 50 -24.69 -0.99 18.60
C ALA A 50 -26.08 -0.35 18.41
N ALA A 51 -27.08 -1.16 18.05
CA ALA A 51 -28.41 -0.71 17.70
C ALA A 51 -28.90 0.30 18.74
N ARG A 52 -28.86 1.59 18.38
CA ARG A 52 -29.55 2.65 19.09
C ARG A 52 -30.80 2.97 18.29
N PRO A 53 -31.96 3.13 18.93
CA PRO A 53 -33.21 3.38 18.22
C PRO A 53 -33.13 4.67 17.42
N GLU A 54 -33.84 4.65 16.29
CA GLU A 54 -33.98 5.64 15.22
C GLU A 54 -33.84 7.12 15.58
N GLU A 55 -33.04 7.85 14.80
CA GLU A 55 -33.24 9.29 14.50
C GLU A 55 -32.70 9.58 13.07
N PRO A 56 -33.30 10.53 12.33
CA PRO A 56 -33.35 10.49 10.87
C PRO A 56 -32.10 11.01 10.14
N VAL A 57 -31.92 10.46 8.94
CA VAL A 57 -30.84 10.61 7.96
C VAL A 57 -30.45 12.07 7.67
N ALA A 58 -29.16 12.38 7.82
CA ALA A 58 -28.48 13.47 7.13
C ALA A 58 -27.43 12.87 6.16
N PRO A 59 -27.50 13.13 4.84
CA PRO A 59 -26.60 12.51 3.87
C PRO A 59 -25.40 13.43 3.58
N GLU A 60 -24.31 13.30 4.31
CA GLU A 60 -23.01 13.89 3.95
C GLU A 60 -21.90 13.04 4.56
N GLN A 61 -20.83 12.61 3.91
CA GLN A 61 -20.24 12.92 2.61
C GLN A 61 -19.40 11.68 2.26
N ARG A 62 -19.48 11.20 1.02
CA ARG A 62 -18.46 10.29 0.46
C ARG A 62 -17.12 11.01 0.56
N ARG A 63 -16.29 10.66 1.55
CA ARG A 63 -14.87 11.00 1.55
C ARG A 63 -14.25 10.35 0.31
N SER A 64 -14.11 11.13 -0.75
CA SER A 64 -13.32 10.82 -1.92
C SER A 64 -11.92 10.42 -1.44
N ARG A 65 -11.64 9.10 -1.50
CA ARG A 65 -10.31 8.52 -1.33
C ARG A 65 -9.46 9.07 -2.47
N SER A 66 -8.84 10.22 -2.28
CA SER A 66 -7.86 10.76 -3.22
C SER A 66 -6.74 9.73 -3.31
N MET A 67 -6.77 8.92 -4.37
CA MET A 67 -5.63 8.10 -4.76
C MET A 67 -4.52 9.08 -5.09
N ALA A 68 -3.61 9.31 -4.13
CA ALA A 68 -2.36 9.96 -4.42
C ALA A 68 -1.66 9.07 -5.45
N VAL A 69 -1.67 9.50 -6.71
CA VAL A 69 -0.94 8.87 -7.81
C VAL A 69 0.53 9.01 -7.44
N GLN A 70 1.07 7.97 -6.83
CA GLN A 70 2.50 7.86 -6.55
C GLN A 70 3.18 7.66 -7.90
N ARG A 71 3.58 8.78 -8.52
CA ARG A 71 4.22 8.77 -9.83
C ARG A 71 5.62 8.21 -9.66
N ASP A 72 5.93 7.11 -10.35
CA ASP A 72 7.21 6.43 -10.21
C ASP A 72 8.33 7.19 -10.95
N TRP A 73 9.01 8.07 -10.22
CA TRP A 73 10.16 8.86 -10.69
C TRP A 73 11.38 7.99 -11.06
N THR A 74 11.43 6.77 -10.53
CA THR A 74 12.51 5.80 -10.75
C THR A 74 12.68 5.43 -12.22
N ALA A 75 11.58 5.35 -12.98
CA ALA A 75 11.62 5.07 -14.42
C ALA A 75 12.33 6.19 -15.19
N TYR A 76 12.06 7.45 -14.86
CA TYR A 76 12.69 8.60 -15.49
C TYR A 76 14.19 8.69 -15.17
N VAL A 77 14.57 8.38 -13.93
CA VAL A 77 15.99 8.31 -13.52
C VAL A 77 16.71 7.22 -14.32
N MET A 78 16.12 6.03 -14.44
CA MET A 78 16.72 4.93 -15.20
C MET A 78 16.96 5.31 -16.67
N VAL A 79 15.97 5.94 -17.32
CA VAL A 79 16.08 6.43 -18.71
C VAL A 79 17.16 7.49 -18.85
N SER A 80 17.25 8.42 -17.90
CA SER A 80 18.28 9.46 -17.94
C SER A 80 19.70 8.89 -17.87
N VAL A 81 19.92 7.90 -17.01
CA VAL A 81 21.23 7.23 -16.87
C VAL A 81 21.59 6.46 -18.14
N THR A 82 20.62 5.76 -18.74
CA THR A 82 20.87 5.02 -19.98
C THR A 82 21.26 5.93 -21.13
N LEU A 83 20.60 7.09 -21.28
CA LEU A 83 20.97 8.08 -22.30
C LEU A 83 22.39 8.62 -22.10
N VAL A 84 22.79 8.89 -20.85
CA VAL A 84 24.16 9.35 -20.55
C VAL A 84 25.18 8.27 -20.93
N VAL A 85 24.95 7.01 -20.57
CA VAL A 85 25.87 5.91 -20.89
C VAL A 85 25.99 5.72 -22.40
N VAL A 86 24.87 5.72 -23.13
CA VAL A 86 24.88 5.59 -24.59
C VAL A 86 25.58 6.79 -25.23
N GLY A 87 25.36 8.00 -24.73
CA GLY A 87 26.04 9.21 -25.19
C GLY A 87 27.55 9.15 -24.98
N VAL A 88 28.01 8.71 -23.80
CA VAL A 88 29.43 8.53 -23.50
C VAL A 88 30.06 7.45 -24.37
N MET A 89 29.39 6.31 -24.54
CA MET A 89 29.89 5.23 -25.41
C MET A 89 29.97 5.69 -26.87
N GLY A 90 28.96 6.40 -27.37
CA GLY A 90 28.99 6.98 -28.72
C GLY A 90 30.08 8.03 -28.89
N TYR A 91 30.28 8.89 -27.89
CA TYR A 91 31.36 9.89 -27.90
C TYR A 91 32.75 9.23 -27.90
N LEU A 92 32.97 8.21 -27.06
CA LEU A 92 34.23 7.47 -27.02
C LEU A 92 34.50 6.77 -28.36
N LEU A 93 33.48 6.18 -28.97
CA LEU A 93 33.61 5.58 -30.31
C LEU A 93 33.95 6.63 -31.38
N LEU A 94 33.37 7.82 -31.31
CA LEU A 94 33.66 8.90 -32.26
C LEU A 94 35.06 9.49 -32.06
N VAL A 95 35.54 9.58 -30.82
CA VAL A 95 36.88 10.10 -30.50
C VAL A 95 37.99 9.08 -30.81
N MET A 96 37.71 7.79 -30.70
CA MET A 96 38.66 6.71 -31.04
C MET A 96 38.68 6.35 -32.53
N MET A 97 37.76 6.89 -33.33
CA MET A 97 37.71 6.73 -34.79
C MET A 97 38.41 7.89 -35.49
#